data_AF-A0A843X6Z8-F1
#
_entry.id   AF-A0A843X6Z8-F1
#
_cell.length_a   1.000
_cell.length_b   1.000
_cell.length_c   1.000
_cell.angle_alpha   90.00
_cell.angle_beta   90.00
_cell.angle_gamma   90.00
#
_symmetry.space_group_name_H-M   'P 1'
#
loop_
_entity.id
_entity.type
_entity.pdbx_description
1 polymer ?
#
loop_
_entity_poly.entity_id
_entity_poly.type
_entity_poly.pdbx_seq_one_letter_code
_entity_poly.pdbx_strand_id
1 'polypeptide(L)'
;MEDIVSRFMKIKKPEQALKLDCCKEQMHAESISARRITSSVIEEPYIVGRDKELAKIKQFLLSPDAEEPRGSDDMDDYVSVMAIVGMGGLGKTTLAQLAYNDSQVNQHFQLKSWVCVSEDFDVIQVTIAMLQSLNVEAGGLSELDPLQRKLLQKLKGQGRLLLVLDDVWEADNLNIHSWNLLIAPLRNRSADTKIIMTTRSSQVSEMVSRNSTYDLAFLSDEDTLELT
;
A
#
# COMPACT_ATOMS: atom_id res chain seq x y z
N MET A 1 13.63 15.11 -51.51
CA MET A 1 13.65 15.10 -50.04
C MET A 1 12.21 14.85 -49.64
N GLU A 2 11.80 13.58 -49.62
CA GLU A 2 10.42 13.19 -49.34
C GLU A 2 10.21 13.08 -47.84
N ASP A 3 9.19 13.79 -47.38
CA ASP A 3 8.92 14.16 -46.00
C ASP A 3 8.39 12.98 -45.17
N ILE A 4 8.90 12.83 -43.95
CA ILE A 4 8.59 11.74 -43.00
C ILE A 4 7.08 11.69 -42.70
N VAL A 5 6.39 12.82 -42.82
CA VAL A 5 4.94 12.96 -42.70
C VAL A 5 4.17 12.10 -43.72
N SER A 6 4.71 11.91 -44.94
CA SER A 6 4.08 11.07 -45.97
C SER A 6 4.24 9.56 -45.72
N ARG A 7 5.23 9.13 -44.93
CA ARG A 7 5.32 7.73 -44.46
C ARG A 7 4.33 7.44 -43.35
N PHE A 8 4.06 8.40 -42.48
CA PHE A 8 3.11 8.23 -41.37
C PHE A 8 1.65 8.13 -41.87
N MET A 9 1.29 8.88 -42.92
CA MET A 9 -0.05 8.86 -43.52
C MET A 9 -0.37 7.57 -44.30
N LYS A 10 0.62 6.73 -44.62
CA LYS A 10 0.43 5.44 -45.31
C LYS A 10 0.08 4.29 -44.37
N ILE A 11 0.07 4.50 -43.05
CA ILE A 11 -0.39 3.52 -42.07
C ILE A 11 -1.84 3.85 -41.68
N LYS A 12 -2.72 3.90 -42.68
CA LYS A 12 -4.18 3.76 -42.49
C LYS A 12 -4.61 2.52 -43.27
N LYS A 13 -4.93 1.48 -42.49
CA LYS A 13 -5.23 0.06 -42.79
C LYS A 13 -5.85 -0.27 -44.17
N PRO A 14 -5.65 -1.53 -44.63
CA PRO A 14 -6.76 -2.47 -44.50
C PRO A 14 -6.37 -3.73 -43.70
N GLU A 15 -7.24 -4.08 -42.77
CA GLU A 15 -7.34 -5.40 -42.15
C GLU A 15 -7.73 -6.43 -43.21
N GLN A 16 -6.78 -7.18 -43.75
CA GLN A 16 -7.05 -8.48 -44.35
C GLN A 16 -5.95 -9.49 -44.00
N ALA A 17 -6.39 -10.56 -43.34
CA ALA A 17 -5.75 -11.86 -43.16
C ALA A 17 -4.51 -11.96 -42.25
N LEU A 18 -4.73 -11.85 -40.93
CA LEU A 18 -4.05 -12.73 -39.97
C LEU A 18 -5.15 -13.52 -39.24
N LYS A 19 -5.35 -14.74 -39.70
CA LYS A 19 -6.30 -15.71 -39.15
C LYS A 19 -5.64 -16.33 -37.92
N LEU A 20 -5.79 -15.70 -36.75
CA LEU A 20 -5.64 -16.40 -35.48
C LEU A 20 -7.04 -16.80 -35.00
N ASP A 21 -7.27 -18.10 -34.88
CA ASP A 21 -8.51 -18.66 -34.34
C ASP A 21 -8.71 -18.15 -32.91
N CYS A 22 -9.63 -17.22 -32.75
CA CYS A 22 -10.12 -16.73 -31.48
C CYS A 22 -11.37 -17.53 -31.12
N CYS A 23 -11.28 -18.35 -30.08
CA CYS A 23 -12.44 -18.92 -29.41
C CYS A 23 -13.38 -17.77 -29.03
N LYS A 24 -14.60 -17.83 -29.56
CA LYS A 24 -15.64 -16.82 -29.35
C LYS A 24 -16.03 -16.77 -27.88
N GLU A 25 -15.69 -15.69 -27.20
CA GLU A 25 -16.41 -15.17 -26.04
C GLU A 25 -16.31 -13.64 -26.07
N GLN A 26 -17.43 -12.97 -25.82
CA GLN A 26 -17.72 -11.58 -26.18
C GLN A 26 -16.76 -10.56 -25.55
N MET A 27 -16.08 -9.79 -26.40
CA MET A 27 -15.33 -8.60 -26.01
C MET A 27 -16.27 -7.42 -25.78
N HIS A 28 -16.63 -7.16 -24.52
CA HIS A 28 -16.96 -5.80 -24.09
C HIS A 28 -15.64 -5.05 -23.95
N ALA A 29 -15.44 -4.02 -24.78
CA ALA A 29 -14.28 -3.14 -24.70
C ALA A 29 -14.45 -2.20 -23.48
N GLU A 30 -14.08 -2.69 -22.31
CA GLU A 30 -13.70 -1.84 -21.19
C GLU A 30 -12.18 -1.61 -21.26
N SER A 31 -11.78 -0.35 -21.10
CA SER A 31 -10.38 0.05 -20.95
C SER A 31 -9.83 -0.53 -19.64
N ILE A 32 -9.38 -1.78 -19.66
CA ILE A 32 -8.69 -2.42 -18.55
C ILE A 32 -7.27 -1.83 -18.49
N SER A 33 -7.13 -0.67 -17.85
CA SER A 33 -5.95 -0.47 -17.00
C SER A 33 -6.11 -1.51 -15.90
N ALA A 34 -5.48 -2.68 -16.05
CA ALA A 34 -5.63 -3.76 -15.10
C ALA A 34 -5.14 -3.27 -13.74
N ARG A 35 -6.08 -3.00 -12.83
CA ARG A 35 -5.80 -2.66 -11.43
C ARG A 35 -4.78 -3.66 -10.90
N ARG A 36 -3.64 -3.17 -10.41
CA ARG A 36 -2.67 -4.04 -9.76
C ARG A 36 -3.26 -4.45 -8.42
N ILE A 37 -3.65 -5.72 -8.31
CA ILE A 37 -4.08 -6.31 -7.05
C ILE A 37 -2.83 -6.93 -6.42
N THR A 38 -2.48 -6.47 -5.23
CA THR A 38 -1.34 -7.01 -4.46
C THR A 38 -1.85 -7.74 -3.23
N SER A 39 -1.04 -8.67 -2.71
CA SER A 39 -1.33 -9.39 -1.48
C SER A 39 -0.12 -9.41 -0.56
N SER A 40 -0.31 -9.84 0.68
CA SER A 40 0.80 -10.04 1.62
C SER A 40 1.67 -11.27 1.32
N VAL A 41 1.27 -12.11 0.38
CA VAL A 41 2.01 -13.34 0.03
C VAL A 41 3.27 -12.97 -0.74
N ILE A 42 4.40 -13.51 -0.30
CA ILE A 42 5.68 -13.33 -0.97
C ILE A 42 5.81 -14.34 -2.10
N GLU A 43 6.00 -13.85 -3.32
CA GLU A 43 6.32 -14.69 -4.49
C GLU A 43 7.81 -15.04 -4.52
N GLU A 44 8.67 -14.08 -4.19
CA GLU A 44 10.13 -14.23 -4.19
C GLU A 44 10.72 -13.93 -2.81
N PRO A 45 11.20 -14.94 -2.06
CA PRO A 45 11.64 -14.77 -0.67
C PRO A 45 13.01 -14.11 -0.53
N TYR A 46 13.66 -13.76 -1.64
CA TYR A 46 14.99 -13.17 -1.67
C TYR A 46 14.99 -11.93 -2.55
N ILE A 47 15.61 -10.85 -2.07
CA ILE A 47 15.78 -9.60 -2.80
C ILE A 47 17.25 -9.18 -2.72
N VAL A 48 17.82 -8.81 -3.87
CA VAL A 48 19.20 -8.33 -3.96
C VAL A 48 19.26 -6.85 -3.59
N GLY A 49 20.31 -6.44 -2.87
CA GLY A 49 20.66 -5.03 -2.68
C GLY A 49 19.72 -4.21 -1.78
N ARG A 50 18.76 -4.84 -1.08
CA ARG A 50 17.76 -4.13 -0.24
C ARG A 50 17.87 -4.40 1.27
N ASP A 51 19.00 -4.95 1.72
CA ASP A 51 19.20 -5.27 3.15
C ASP A 51 19.14 -4.03 4.04
N LYS A 52 19.68 -2.90 3.57
CA LYS A 52 19.72 -1.64 4.32
C LYS A 52 18.32 -1.05 4.50
N GLU A 53 17.54 -1.05 3.43
CA GLU A 53 16.14 -0.66 3.36
C GLU A 53 15.32 -1.49 4.36
N LEU A 54 15.47 -2.83 4.27
CA LEU A 54 14.72 -3.76 5.11
C LEU A 54 15.08 -3.60 6.58
N ALA A 55 16.37 -3.43 6.90
CA ALA A 55 16.84 -3.18 8.27
C ALA A 55 16.22 -1.90 8.87
N LYS A 56 16.11 -0.82 8.09
CA LYS A 56 15.48 0.43 8.53
C LYS A 56 13.99 0.28 8.80
N ILE A 57 13.27 -0.42 7.92
CA ILE A 57 11.84 -0.70 8.13
C ILE A 57 11.66 -1.54 9.39
N LYS A 58 12.48 -2.58 9.58
CA LYS A 58 12.45 -3.39 10.80
C LYS A 58 12.75 -2.57 12.05
N GLN A 59 13.73 -1.67 11.99
CA GLN A 59 14.04 -0.78 13.11
C GLN A 59 12.84 0.10 13.48
N PHE A 60 12.12 0.65 12.50
CA PHE A 60 10.89 1.39 12.74
C PHE A 60 9.76 0.54 13.32
N LEU A 61 9.59 -0.68 12.79
CA LEU A 61 8.54 -1.60 13.25
C LEU A 61 8.79 -2.15 14.65
N LEU A 62 10.05 -2.33 15.03
CA LEU A 62 10.47 -2.90 16.31
C LEU A 62 10.95 -1.84 17.31
N SER A 63 10.89 -0.56 16.94
CA SER A 63 11.20 0.53 17.86
C SER A 63 10.24 0.48 19.04
N PRO A 64 10.70 0.79 20.27
CA PRO A 64 9.81 0.86 21.42
C PRO A 64 8.63 1.79 21.16
N ASP A 65 7.53 1.46 21.84
CA ASP A 65 6.32 2.27 21.83
C ASP A 65 6.66 3.69 22.33
N ALA A 66 5.91 4.72 21.90
CA ALA A 66 6.16 6.07 22.39
C ALA A 66 6.02 6.11 23.92
N GLU A 67 7.14 6.23 24.65
CA GLU A 67 7.16 6.03 26.12
C GLU A 67 6.44 7.12 26.91
N GLU A 68 6.14 8.27 26.31
CA GLU A 68 5.51 9.42 26.96
C GLU A 68 4.57 10.14 25.99
N PRO A 69 3.38 10.61 26.42
CA PRO A 69 2.58 11.53 25.63
C PRO A 69 3.43 12.77 25.36
N ARG A 70 3.64 13.12 24.10
CA ARG A 70 4.36 14.35 23.76
C ARG A 70 3.42 15.52 24.04
N GLY A 71 3.37 15.95 25.30
CA GLY A 71 2.78 17.20 25.81
C GLY A 71 1.55 17.72 25.08
N SER A 72 0.37 17.56 25.69
CA SER A 72 -0.88 18.30 25.47
C SER A 72 -1.25 18.65 24.02
N ASP A 73 -2.24 17.91 23.51
CA ASP A 73 -3.15 18.19 22.38
C ASP A 73 -2.98 17.33 21.11
N ASP A 74 -1.92 16.54 20.99
CA ASP A 74 -1.73 15.62 19.85
C ASP A 74 -2.23 14.19 20.18
N MET A 75 -3.47 13.89 19.78
CA MET A 75 -4.10 12.56 19.90
C MET A 75 -3.45 11.46 19.01
N ASP A 76 -2.25 11.71 18.47
CA ASP A 76 -1.54 10.88 17.48
C ASP A 76 -0.51 9.92 18.11
N ASP A 77 -0.35 9.91 19.43
CA ASP A 77 0.79 9.24 20.09
C ASP A 77 0.85 7.71 19.88
N TYR A 78 -0.28 7.04 19.61
CA TYR A 78 -0.34 5.57 19.42
C TYR A 78 -0.27 5.11 17.97
N VAL A 79 -0.18 6.03 16.99
CA VAL A 79 -0.13 5.69 15.57
C VAL A 79 1.14 6.25 14.95
N SER A 80 2.08 5.39 14.58
CA SER A 80 3.26 5.78 13.79
C SER A 80 3.11 5.34 12.35
N VAL A 81 3.50 6.20 11.40
CA VAL A 81 3.38 5.92 9.96
C VAL A 81 4.76 6.01 9.32
N MET A 82 5.15 4.99 8.56
CA MET A 82 6.29 5.04 7.65
C MET A 82 5.84 4.86 6.21
N ALA A 83 6.22 5.80 5.36
CA ALA A 83 5.89 5.78 3.94
C ALA A 83 7.11 5.35 3.11
N ILE A 84 6.97 4.32 2.28
CA ILE A 84 7.95 3.89 1.29
C ILE A 84 7.55 4.52 -0.03
N VAL A 85 8.35 5.48 -0.50
CA VAL A 85 8.07 6.29 -1.69
C VAL A 85 9.03 5.90 -2.80
N GLY A 86 8.57 5.94 -4.05
CA GLY A 86 9.45 5.72 -5.18
C GLY A 86 8.72 5.37 -6.47
N MET A 87 9.44 5.40 -7.58
CA MET A 87 8.88 5.14 -8.90
C MET A 87 8.32 3.70 -9.04
N GLY A 88 7.49 3.48 -10.06
CA GLY A 88 6.98 2.15 -10.38
C GLY A 88 8.11 1.17 -10.70
N GLY A 89 7.99 -0.07 -10.24
CA GLY A 89 8.98 -1.13 -10.51
C GLY A 89 10.18 -1.18 -9.54
N LEU A 90 10.29 -0.28 -8.57
CA LEU A 90 11.42 -0.26 -7.64
C LEU A 90 11.37 -1.31 -6.51
N GLY A 91 10.28 -2.08 -6.41
CA GLY A 91 10.13 -3.13 -5.39
C GLY A 91 9.57 -2.66 -4.05
N LYS A 92 8.85 -1.53 -3.98
CA LYS A 92 8.23 -1.02 -2.73
C LYS A 92 7.32 -2.03 -2.06
N THR A 93 6.38 -2.61 -2.83
CA THR A 93 5.45 -3.64 -2.36
C THR A 93 6.22 -4.87 -1.88
N THR A 94 7.22 -5.32 -2.62
CA THR A 94 8.10 -6.44 -2.24
C THR A 94 8.79 -6.18 -0.92
N LEU A 95 9.34 -4.98 -0.72
CA LEU A 95 10.00 -4.58 0.51
C LEU A 95 9.03 -4.57 1.70
N ALA A 96 7.81 -4.06 1.50
CA ALA A 96 6.76 -4.11 2.51
C ALA A 96 6.33 -5.55 2.82
N GLN A 97 6.22 -6.44 1.82
CA GLN A 97 5.89 -7.86 2.01
C GLN A 97 6.98 -8.58 2.82
N LEU A 98 8.26 -8.34 2.53
CA LEU A 98 9.39 -8.92 3.27
C LEU A 98 9.39 -8.46 4.73
N ALA A 99 9.23 -7.16 4.98
CA ALA A 99 9.13 -6.63 6.34
C ALA A 99 7.89 -7.18 7.07
N TYR A 100 6.74 -7.24 6.39
CA TYR A 100 5.50 -7.75 6.96
C TYR A 100 5.67 -9.20 7.40
N ASN A 101 6.29 -10.06 6.59
CA ASN A 101 6.42 -11.48 6.90
C ASN A 101 7.68 -11.85 7.70
N ASP A 102 8.50 -10.88 8.09
CA ASP A 102 9.69 -11.11 8.91
C ASP A 102 9.33 -11.78 10.25
N SER A 103 10.17 -12.72 10.68
CA SER A 103 9.91 -13.52 11.88
C SER A 103 9.85 -12.71 13.16
N GLN A 104 10.70 -11.68 13.31
CA GLN A 104 10.71 -10.81 14.49
C GLN A 104 9.49 -9.89 14.49
N VAL A 105 9.12 -9.37 13.31
CA VAL A 105 7.90 -8.58 13.14
C VAL A 105 6.67 -9.42 13.49
N ASN A 106 6.58 -10.66 13.00
CA ASN A 106 5.47 -11.57 13.31
C ASN A 106 5.34 -11.89 14.81
N GLN A 107 6.45 -11.95 15.53
CA GLN A 107 6.45 -12.16 16.99
C GLN A 107 6.06 -10.89 17.76
N HIS A 108 6.36 -9.71 17.20
CA HIS A 108 6.13 -8.43 17.85
C HIS A 108 4.66 -7.96 17.78
N PHE A 109 3.99 -8.22 16.65
CA PHE A 109 2.61 -7.75 16.40
C PHE A 109 1.57 -8.87 16.55
N GLN A 110 0.59 -8.66 17.42
CA GLN A 110 -0.50 -9.62 17.64
C GLN A 110 -1.57 -9.55 16.56
N LEU A 111 -1.73 -8.37 15.95
CA LEU A 111 -2.61 -8.16 14.82
C LEU A 111 -1.81 -7.64 13.64
N LYS A 112 -2.17 -8.13 12.45
CA LYS A 112 -1.60 -7.67 11.19
C LYS A 112 -2.71 -7.56 10.16
N SER A 113 -2.69 -6.47 9.40
CA SER A 113 -3.66 -6.20 8.34
C SER A 113 -2.93 -5.71 7.10
N TRP A 114 -3.24 -6.28 5.93
CA TRP A 114 -2.71 -5.84 4.64
C TRP A 114 -3.84 -5.38 3.75
N VAL A 115 -3.77 -4.14 3.26
CA VAL A 115 -4.79 -3.56 2.40
C VAL A 115 -4.12 -2.97 1.16
N CYS A 116 -4.47 -3.51 -0.01
CA CYS A 116 -4.16 -2.89 -1.30
C CYS A 116 -5.22 -1.82 -1.57
N VAL A 117 -4.78 -0.56 -1.63
CA VAL A 117 -5.67 0.60 -1.80
C VAL A 117 -5.98 0.78 -3.30
N SER A 118 -7.23 1.12 -3.62
CA SER A 118 -7.60 1.51 -4.99
C SER A 118 -6.93 2.83 -5.40
N GLU A 119 -6.96 3.12 -6.70
CA GLU A 119 -6.61 4.45 -7.21
C GLU A 119 -7.41 5.55 -6.50
N ASP A 120 -8.70 5.29 -6.23
CA ASP A 120 -9.52 6.13 -5.35
C ASP A 120 -9.31 5.78 -3.87
N PHE A 121 -9.09 6.80 -3.02
CA PHE A 121 -9.00 6.64 -1.58
C PHE A 121 -10.38 6.63 -0.90
N ASP A 122 -11.10 5.52 -1.02
CA ASP A 122 -12.38 5.32 -0.37
C ASP A 122 -12.20 4.75 1.05
N VAL A 123 -12.39 5.61 2.06
CA VAL A 123 -12.27 5.25 3.49
C VAL A 123 -13.17 4.07 3.89
N ILE A 124 -14.36 3.95 3.30
CA ILE A 124 -15.30 2.85 3.58
C ILE A 124 -14.71 1.55 3.04
N GLN A 125 -14.26 1.53 1.79
CA GLN A 125 -13.66 0.32 1.18
C GLN A 125 -12.38 -0.10 1.88
N VAL A 126 -11.52 0.86 2.24
CA VAL A 126 -10.30 0.57 3.02
C VAL A 126 -10.67 -0.02 4.39
N THR A 127 -11.67 0.55 5.08
CA THR A 127 -12.13 0.02 6.38
C THR A 127 -12.70 -1.40 6.26
N ILE A 128 -13.47 -1.68 5.20
CA ILE A 128 -13.97 -3.04 4.89
C ILE A 128 -12.81 -4.00 4.66
N ALA A 129 -11.82 -3.62 3.85
CA ALA A 129 -10.64 -4.44 3.57
C ALA A 129 -9.83 -4.73 4.84
N MET A 130 -9.68 -3.74 5.74
CA MET A 130 -9.05 -3.94 7.05
C MET A 130 -9.81 -4.98 7.88
N LEU A 131 -11.14 -4.88 7.97
CA LEU A 131 -11.96 -5.86 8.70
C LEU A 131 -11.78 -7.27 8.12
N GLN A 132 -11.84 -7.41 6.80
CA GLN A 132 -11.66 -8.68 6.11
C GLN A 132 -10.28 -9.27 6.36
N SER A 133 -9.21 -8.46 6.26
CA SER A 133 -7.84 -8.89 6.57
C SER A 133 -7.68 -9.33 8.03
N LEU A 134 -8.50 -8.82 8.94
CA LEU A 134 -8.53 -9.19 10.36
C LEU A 134 -9.50 -10.36 10.66
N ASN A 135 -9.99 -11.03 9.62
CA ASN A 135 -10.99 -12.12 9.70
C ASN A 135 -12.29 -11.68 10.36
N VAL A 136 -12.76 -10.46 10.04
CA VAL A 136 -14.05 -9.93 10.47
C VAL A 136 -14.89 -9.64 9.24
N GLU A 137 -16.05 -10.29 9.16
CA GLU A 137 -16.99 -10.01 8.08
C GLU A 137 -17.57 -8.59 8.23
N ALA A 138 -17.63 -7.82 7.15
CA ALA A 138 -18.36 -6.55 7.15
C ALA A 138 -19.86 -6.76 7.38
N GLY A 139 -20.44 -7.85 6.86
CA GLY A 139 -21.85 -8.20 7.06
C GLY A 139 -22.82 -7.28 6.31
N GLY A 140 -22.47 -6.87 5.09
CA GLY A 140 -23.30 -6.00 4.25
C GLY A 140 -23.37 -4.54 4.69
N LEU A 141 -22.59 -4.14 5.70
CA LEU A 141 -22.46 -2.74 6.12
C LEU A 141 -21.83 -1.90 5.02
N SER A 142 -22.48 -0.79 4.67
CA SER A 142 -22.01 0.19 3.68
C SER A 142 -21.65 1.55 4.27
N GLU A 143 -22.04 1.81 5.52
CA GLU A 143 -21.82 3.09 6.20
C GLU A 143 -20.56 3.06 7.06
N LEU A 144 -19.84 4.19 7.11
CA LEU A 144 -18.55 4.27 7.80
C LEU A 144 -18.65 4.01 9.31
N ASP A 145 -19.61 4.63 9.99
CA ASP A 145 -19.75 4.51 11.45
C ASP A 145 -19.92 3.07 11.94
N PRO A 146 -20.86 2.25 11.44
CA PRO A 146 -20.99 0.87 11.89
C PRO A 146 -19.76 0.01 11.53
N LEU A 147 -19.08 0.28 10.42
CA LEU A 147 -17.82 -0.39 10.08
C LEU A 147 -16.71 -0.04 11.08
N GLN A 148 -16.55 1.23 11.42
CA GLN A 148 -15.55 1.69 12.40
C GLN A 148 -15.87 1.20 13.81
N ARG A 149 -17.14 1.15 14.21
CA ARG A 149 -17.55 0.55 15.49
C ARG A 149 -17.19 -0.93 15.55
N LYS A 150 -17.35 -1.66 14.43
CA LYS A 150 -16.95 -3.07 14.34
C LYS A 150 -15.44 -3.25 14.41
N LEU A 151 -14.69 -2.37 13.73
CA LEU A 151 -13.23 -2.36 13.80
C LEU A 151 -12.74 -2.08 15.23
N LEU A 152 -13.30 -1.07 15.90
CA LEU A 152 -13.02 -0.79 17.31
C LEU A 152 -13.27 -2.00 18.21
N GLN A 153 -14.38 -2.72 18.02
CA GLN A 153 -14.68 -3.93 18.77
C GLN A 153 -13.64 -5.04 18.54
N LYS A 154 -13.23 -5.28 17.29
CA LYS A 154 -12.18 -6.24 16.96
C LYS A 154 -10.85 -5.88 17.61
N LEU A 155 -10.55 -4.59 17.66
CA LEU A 155 -9.30 -4.04 18.16
C LEU A 155 -9.27 -4.02 19.70
N LYS A 156 -10.41 -3.86 20.39
CA LYS A 156 -10.48 -3.75 21.85
C LYS A 156 -9.76 -4.90 22.58
N GLY A 157 -8.84 -4.55 23.47
CA GLY A 157 -8.07 -5.50 24.29
C GLY A 157 -7.01 -6.30 23.51
N GLN A 158 -6.83 -6.03 22.22
CA GLN A 158 -5.78 -6.65 21.40
C GLN A 158 -4.47 -5.86 21.54
N GLY A 159 -3.34 -6.55 21.35
CA GLY A 159 -2.01 -5.96 21.39
C GLY A 159 -1.66 -5.11 20.16
N ARG A 160 -0.38 -5.06 19.81
CA ARG A 160 0.12 -4.19 18.72
C ARG A 160 -0.49 -4.58 17.38
N LEU A 161 -0.77 -3.56 16.57
CA LEU A 161 -1.27 -3.71 15.20
C LEU A 161 -0.20 -3.24 14.21
N LEU A 162 0.11 -4.08 13.23
CA LEU A 162 0.78 -3.68 12.00
C LEU A 162 -0.24 -3.56 10.88
N LEU A 163 -0.40 -2.37 10.31
CA LEU A 163 -1.22 -2.12 9.14
C LEU A 163 -0.32 -1.80 7.94
N VAL A 164 -0.55 -2.47 6.81
CA VAL A 164 0.05 -2.10 5.52
C VAL A 164 -1.03 -1.51 4.62
N LEU A 165 -0.81 -0.29 4.13
CA LEU A 165 -1.58 0.37 3.08
C LEU A 165 -0.72 0.38 1.81
N ASP A 166 -0.92 -0.61 0.94
CA ASP A 166 -0.12 -0.81 -0.25
C ASP A 166 -0.71 -0.09 -1.46
N ASP A 167 0.18 0.52 -2.25
CA ASP A 167 -0.07 1.27 -3.48
C ASP A 167 -1.11 2.39 -3.29
N VAL A 168 -0.85 3.32 -2.36
CA VAL A 168 -1.70 4.51 -2.15
C VAL A 168 -1.37 5.56 -3.19
N TRP A 169 -2.40 6.06 -3.89
CA TRP A 169 -2.28 7.05 -4.97
C TRP A 169 -2.66 8.45 -4.49
N GLU A 170 -2.16 9.47 -5.21
CA GLU A 170 -2.79 10.79 -5.15
C GLU A 170 -4.19 10.68 -5.73
N ALA A 171 -5.19 11.06 -4.95
CA ALA A 171 -6.59 11.03 -5.34
C ALA A 171 -7.31 12.24 -4.76
N ASP A 172 -8.34 12.73 -5.45
CA ASP A 172 -9.09 13.92 -5.02
C ASP A 172 -9.70 13.75 -3.61
N ASN A 173 -10.05 12.51 -3.26
CA ASN A 173 -10.62 12.13 -1.97
C ASN A 173 -9.56 11.80 -0.90
N LEU A 174 -8.26 11.78 -1.23
CA LEU A 174 -7.17 11.62 -0.28
C LEU A 174 -6.71 12.99 0.24
N ASN A 175 -7.09 13.31 1.46
CA ASN A 175 -6.70 14.54 2.14
C ASN A 175 -6.57 14.28 3.66
N ILE A 176 -6.11 15.28 4.39
CA ILE A 176 -5.90 15.15 5.84
C ILE A 176 -7.16 14.74 6.61
N HIS A 177 -8.35 15.14 6.14
CA HIS A 177 -9.61 14.78 6.77
C HIS A 177 -9.96 13.30 6.53
N SER A 178 -9.91 12.82 5.28
CA SER A 178 -10.17 11.41 4.98
C SER A 178 -9.12 10.47 5.59
N TRP A 179 -7.85 10.89 5.63
CA TRP A 179 -6.80 10.19 6.37
C TRP A 179 -7.12 10.10 7.86
N ASN A 180 -7.45 11.22 8.50
CA ASN A 180 -7.80 11.27 9.91
C ASN A 180 -9.04 10.42 10.23
N LEU A 181 -10.03 10.40 9.34
CA LEU A 181 -11.19 9.51 9.48
C LEU A 181 -10.77 8.05 9.45
N LEU A 182 -9.91 7.64 8.52
CA LEU A 182 -9.45 6.26 8.42
C LEU A 182 -8.74 5.79 9.70
N ILE A 183 -7.84 6.60 10.25
CA ILE A 183 -7.01 6.20 11.40
C ILE A 183 -7.64 6.49 12.77
N ALA A 184 -8.78 7.20 12.83
CA ALA A 184 -9.47 7.50 14.09
C ALA A 184 -9.76 6.25 14.96
N PRO A 185 -10.19 5.09 14.42
CA PRO A 185 -10.36 3.86 15.20
C PRO A 185 -9.05 3.30 15.77
N LEU A 186 -7.91 3.64 15.18
CA LEU A 186 -6.59 3.13 15.55
C LEU A 186 -5.95 3.95 16.68
N ARG A 187 -6.27 5.26 16.76
CA ARG A 187 -5.81 6.18 17.82
C ARG A 187 -6.38 5.87 19.20
N ASN A 188 -7.61 5.33 19.25
CA ASN A 188 -8.34 5.06 20.49
C ASN A 188 -7.91 3.75 21.18
N ARG A 189 -6.65 3.33 21.00
CA ARG A 189 -6.13 2.06 21.49
C ARG A 189 -5.04 2.33 22.52
N SER A 190 -4.94 1.45 23.52
CA SER A 190 -3.85 1.46 24.49
C SER A 190 -2.57 0.76 23.98
N ALA A 191 -2.62 0.19 22.78
CA ALA A 191 -1.53 -0.56 22.17
C ALA A 191 -1.19 0.06 20.81
N ASP A 192 0.10 0.17 20.54
CA ASP A 192 0.65 0.84 19.37
C ASP A 192 0.16 0.25 18.05
N THR A 193 -0.06 1.15 17.11
CA THR A 193 -0.28 0.84 15.70
C THR A 193 0.88 1.38 14.89
N LYS A 194 1.57 0.50 14.17
CA LYS A 194 2.56 0.88 13.16
C LYS A 194 1.92 0.71 11.79
N ILE A 195 2.01 1.75 10.96
CA ILE A 195 1.50 1.75 9.59
C ILE A 195 2.69 1.80 8.63
N ILE A 196 2.77 0.85 7.72
CA ILE A 196 3.60 0.95 6.51
C ILE A 196 2.70 1.35 5.37
N MET A 197 3.07 2.40 4.65
CA MET A 197 2.40 2.79 3.42
C MET A 197 3.37 2.67 2.25
N THR A 198 2.93 2.18 1.10
CA THR A 198 3.72 2.28 -0.15
C THR A 198 3.03 3.26 -1.10
N THR A 199 3.79 4.13 -1.76
CA THR A 199 3.23 5.10 -2.70
C THR A 199 4.27 5.52 -3.76
N ARG A 200 3.79 6.07 -4.87
CA ARG A 200 4.64 6.76 -5.86
C ARG A 200 4.73 8.26 -5.61
N SER A 201 3.91 8.78 -4.69
CA SER A 201 3.75 10.20 -4.46
C SER A 201 4.44 10.66 -3.18
N SER A 202 5.34 11.62 -3.33
CA SER A 202 5.90 12.36 -2.20
C SER A 202 4.84 13.21 -1.49
N GLN A 203 3.84 13.74 -2.21
CA GLN A 203 2.76 14.53 -1.62
C GLN A 203 1.90 13.71 -0.65
N VAL A 204 1.54 12.48 -1.05
CA VAL A 204 0.83 11.53 -0.18
C VAL A 204 1.66 11.23 1.06
N SER A 205 2.96 11.00 0.88
CA SER A 205 3.89 10.78 1.99
C SER A 205 3.94 11.94 2.99
N GLU A 206 4.09 13.18 2.50
CA GLU A 206 4.14 14.38 3.33
C GLU A 206 2.85 14.60 4.13
N MET A 207 1.71 14.24 3.54
CA MET A 207 0.40 14.36 4.19
C MET A 207 0.23 13.37 5.36
N VAL A 208 0.67 12.11 5.18
CA VAL A 208 0.41 11.04 6.16
C VAL A 208 1.54 10.81 7.15
N SER A 209 2.78 11.14 6.78
CA SER A 209 3.98 10.81 7.57
C SER A 209 4.73 12.07 7.96
N ARG A 210 4.47 12.53 9.19
CA ARG A 210 5.21 13.65 9.81
C ARG A 210 6.61 13.22 10.24
N ASN A 211 7.50 12.94 9.28
CA ASN A 211 8.95 12.65 9.45
C ASN A 211 9.39 11.17 9.39
N SER A 212 8.69 10.30 8.67
CA SER A 212 9.12 8.90 8.47
C SER A 212 8.89 8.43 7.04
N THR A 213 9.48 9.17 6.10
CA THR A 213 9.51 8.81 4.68
C THR A 213 10.80 8.05 4.36
N TYR A 214 10.68 6.99 3.57
CA TYR A 214 11.79 6.29 2.97
C TYR A 214 11.70 6.36 1.44
N ASP A 215 12.55 7.19 0.83
CA ASP A 215 12.66 7.28 -0.62
C ASP A 215 13.47 6.12 -1.17
N LEU A 216 12.79 5.18 -1.82
CA LEU A 216 13.40 4.01 -2.44
C LEU A 216 14.03 4.42 -3.77
N ALA A 217 15.36 4.30 -3.84
CA ALA A 217 16.14 4.59 -5.04
C ALA A 217 16.28 3.35 -5.96
N PHE A 218 16.84 3.55 -7.14
CA PHE A 218 17.32 2.46 -8.00
C PHE A 218 18.41 1.64 -7.28
N LEU A 219 18.53 0.37 -7.67
CA LEU A 219 19.65 -0.47 -7.22
C LEU A 219 20.98 0.08 -7.72
N SER A 220 22.06 -0.26 -7.05
CA SER A 220 23.40 0.06 -7.53
C SER A 220 23.73 -0.76 -8.79
N ASP A 221 24.74 -0.33 -9.55
CA ASP A 221 25.19 -1.09 -10.73
C ASP A 221 25.65 -2.50 -10.34
N GLU A 222 26.27 -2.66 -9.17
CA GLU A 222 26.72 -3.94 -8.61
C GLU A 222 25.52 -4.86 -8.32
N ASP A 223 24.53 -4.37 -7.57
CA ASP A 223 23.31 -5.13 -7.26
C ASP A 223 22.51 -5.46 -8.52
N THR A 224 22.54 -4.60 -9.54
CA THR A 224 21.84 -4.84 -10.81
C THR A 224 22.49 -5.96 -11.61
N LEU A 225 23.81 -6.11 -11.55
CA LEU A 225 24.55 -7.19 -12.21
C LEU A 225 24.29 -8.56 -11.57
N GLU A 226 23.95 -8.61 -10.29
CA GLU A 226 23.57 -9.86 -9.60
C GLU A 226 22.18 -10.38 -10.01
N LEU A 227 21.37 -9.56 -10.69
CA LEU A 227 20.05 -9.93 -11.19
C LEU A 227 20.05 -10.52 -12.60
N THR A 228 21.21 -10.56 -13.30
CA THR A 228 21.37 -11.08 -14.67
C THR A 228 22.07 -12.43 -14.72
#